data_AF-A0A4Y7JVV6-F1
#
_entry.id   AF-A0A4Y7JVV6-F1
#
_cell.length_a   1.000
_cell.length_b   1.000
_cell.length_c   1.000
_cell.angle_alpha   90.00
_cell.angle_beta   90.00
_cell.angle_gamma   90.00
#
_symmetry.space_group_name_H-M   'P 1'
#
loop_
_entity.id
_entity.type
_entity.pdbx_description
1 polymer ?
#
loop_
_entity_poly.entity_id
_entity_poly.type
_entity_poly.pdbx_seq_one_letter_code
_entity_poly.pdbx_strand_id
1 'polypeptide(L)'
;MFRSLWCRVGANLQTTTPINGVPSPSSSRINGLKQLRVNVKLLRCEGVPESYIIKYLIIKPRSFMADADKFNKIVEKLKGMGFDPLATTFLQAIERLTSMTEATWRKKMDVYKRRSWSEDHLHTAFRKCPSCMKASEKKITAVMDFLERIIPRCSVIRILVSKGLIEEKISLVSLGSLTDKSFSDKFVTPYEQEAPALMKEPSQFEALLGSQSRRTAHED
;
A
#
# COMPACT_ATOMS: atom_id res chain seq x y z
N MET A 1 36.29 -15.12 -7.27
CA MET A 1 36.62 -15.61 -5.92
C MET A 1 35.42 -15.96 -5.03
N PHE A 2 34.15 -15.80 -5.46
CA PHE A 2 32.98 -16.06 -4.60
C PHE A 2 32.23 -17.39 -4.84
N ARG A 3 32.63 -18.19 -5.85
CA ARG A 3 32.05 -19.53 -6.09
C ARG A 3 32.62 -20.63 -5.18
N SER A 4 33.83 -20.46 -4.64
CA SER A 4 34.51 -21.47 -3.82
C SER A 4 34.07 -21.50 -2.36
N LEU A 5 33.54 -20.39 -1.80
CA LEU A 5 33.03 -20.39 -0.43
C LEU A 5 31.66 -21.06 -0.29
N TRP A 6 30.82 -21.04 -1.34
CA TRP A 6 29.47 -21.61 -1.26
C TRP A 6 29.47 -23.15 -1.32
N CYS A 7 30.40 -23.77 -2.06
CA CYS A 7 30.55 -25.23 -2.10
C CYS A 7 30.99 -25.84 -0.76
N ARG A 8 31.63 -25.07 0.14
CA ARG A 8 32.02 -25.56 1.48
C ARG A 8 30.90 -25.50 2.52
N VAL A 9 29.89 -24.65 2.31
CA VAL A 9 28.74 -24.53 3.23
C VAL A 9 27.62 -25.51 2.87
N GLY A 10 27.55 -25.99 1.62
CA GLY A 10 26.49 -26.88 1.15
C GLY A 10 26.62 -28.37 1.52
N ALA A 11 27.78 -28.83 2.00
CA ALA A 11 28.06 -30.26 2.19
C ALA A 11 28.02 -30.78 3.64
N ASN A 12 27.82 -29.91 4.65
CA ASN A 12 27.93 -30.31 6.07
C ASN A 12 26.70 -29.95 6.93
N LEU A 13 25.49 -30.20 6.43
CA LEU A 13 24.27 -30.09 7.24
C LEU A 13 23.86 -31.40 7.94
N GLN A 14 24.69 -32.44 7.93
CA GLN A 14 24.40 -33.70 8.65
C GLN A 14 25.31 -33.99 9.85
N THR A 15 26.33 -33.18 10.14
CA THR A 15 27.18 -33.37 11.33
C THR A 15 27.62 -32.04 11.92
N THR A 16 26.72 -31.38 12.68
CA THR A 16 27.16 -30.34 13.62
C THR A 16 27.59 -31.02 14.91
N THR A 17 28.89 -31.15 15.13
CA THR A 17 29.45 -31.38 16.47
C THR A 17 29.01 -30.24 17.39
N PRO A 18 28.45 -30.51 18.59
CA PRO A 18 27.99 -29.46 19.49
C PRO A 18 29.16 -28.59 19.95
N ILE A 19 29.04 -27.28 19.77
CA ILE A 19 29.92 -26.31 20.43
C ILE A 19 29.46 -26.26 21.89
N ASN A 20 30.30 -26.74 22.81
CA ASN A 20 30.01 -26.78 24.25
C ASN A 20 29.58 -25.37 24.74
N GLY A 21 28.38 -25.26 25.32
CA GLY A 21 27.87 -24.03 25.94
C GLY A 21 26.79 -23.28 25.16
N VAL A 22 26.48 -23.66 23.91
CA VAL A 22 25.35 -23.06 23.17
C VAL A 22 24.08 -23.92 23.38
N PRO A 23 23.01 -23.38 23.98
CA PRO A 23 21.77 -24.12 24.16
C PRO A 23 21.18 -24.54 22.81
N SER A 24 20.76 -25.80 22.69
CA SER A 24 20.06 -26.30 21.50
C SER A 24 18.87 -25.39 21.16
N PRO A 25 18.64 -25.06 19.87
CA PRO A 25 17.51 -24.23 19.49
C PRO A 25 16.18 -24.90 19.89
N SER A 26 15.21 -24.10 20.35
CA SER A 26 13.87 -24.63 20.64
C SER A 26 13.22 -25.22 19.38
N SER A 27 12.32 -26.20 19.54
CA SER A 27 11.56 -26.81 18.43
C SER A 27 10.88 -25.75 17.54
N SER A 28 10.34 -24.69 18.15
CA SER A 28 9.77 -23.53 17.44
C SER A 28 10.79 -22.78 16.56
N ARG A 29 12.04 -22.60 17.04
CA ARG A 29 13.11 -21.98 16.25
C ARG A 29 13.55 -22.88 15.10
N ILE A 30 13.65 -24.19 15.32
CA ILE A 30 13.97 -25.17 14.27
C ILE A 30 12.91 -25.14 13.17
N ASN A 31 11.63 -25.10 13.54
CA ASN A 31 10.53 -24.98 12.58
C ASN A 31 10.60 -23.68 11.78
N GLY A 32 10.83 -22.55 12.45
CA GLY A 32 10.97 -21.25 11.79
C GLY A 32 12.12 -21.19 10.77
N LEU A 33 13.26 -21.82 11.08
CA LEU A 33 14.40 -21.91 10.15
C LEU A 33 14.11 -22.84 8.96
N LYS A 34 13.32 -23.90 9.15
CA LYS A 34 12.84 -24.73 8.03
C LYS A 34 11.94 -23.92 7.09
N GLN A 35 10.97 -23.19 7.65
CA GLN A 35 10.07 -22.33 6.86
C GLN A 35 10.85 -21.25 6.10
N LEU A 36 11.80 -20.59 6.76
CA LEU A 36 12.69 -19.61 6.15
C LEU A 36 13.37 -20.14 4.89
N ARG A 37 13.95 -21.34 4.96
CA ARG A 37 14.65 -21.96 3.83
C ARG A 37 13.72 -22.24 2.66
N VAL A 38 12.51 -22.74 2.94
CA VAL A 38 11.49 -23.03 1.92
C VAL A 38 11.03 -21.73 1.24
N ASN A 39 10.68 -20.72 2.02
CA ASN A 39 10.17 -19.44 1.50
C ASN A 39 11.23 -18.65 0.72
N VAL A 40 12.49 -18.64 1.19
CA VAL A 40 13.59 -18.01 0.45
C VAL A 40 13.85 -18.74 -0.87
N LYS A 41 13.80 -20.07 -0.88
CA LYS A 41 13.94 -20.84 -2.13
C LYS A 41 12.83 -20.50 -3.12
N LEU A 42 11.58 -20.41 -2.66
CA LEU A 42 10.45 -20.00 -3.50
C LEU A 42 10.70 -18.63 -4.14
N LEU A 43 11.07 -17.62 -3.36
CA LEU A 43 11.33 -16.27 -3.90
C LEU A 43 12.44 -16.25 -4.95
N ARG A 44 13.49 -17.06 -4.78
CA ARG A 44 14.54 -17.22 -5.79
C ARG A 44 14.01 -17.85 -7.07
N CYS A 45 13.15 -18.87 -6.97
CA CYS A 45 12.50 -19.49 -8.13
C CYS A 45 11.59 -18.50 -8.88
N GLU A 46 10.92 -17.60 -8.14
CA GLU A 46 10.11 -16.52 -8.70
C GLU A 46 10.95 -15.36 -9.28
N GLY A 47 12.28 -15.46 -9.25
CA GLY A 47 13.18 -14.48 -9.85
C GLY A 47 13.47 -13.25 -8.98
N VAL A 48 13.05 -13.24 -7.71
CA VAL A 48 13.32 -12.09 -6.81
C VAL A 48 14.83 -11.90 -6.65
N PRO A 49 15.36 -10.67 -6.87
CA PRO A 49 16.79 -10.41 -6.74
C PRO A 49 17.33 -10.76 -5.34
N GLU A 50 18.45 -11.48 -5.30
CA GLU A 50 19.08 -11.93 -4.05
C GLU A 50 19.41 -10.76 -3.11
N SER A 51 19.83 -9.62 -3.67
CA SER A 51 20.11 -8.40 -2.90
C SER A 51 18.88 -7.88 -2.15
N TYR A 52 17.68 -8.03 -2.72
CA TYR A 52 16.44 -7.63 -2.08
C TYR A 52 16.03 -8.63 -0.99
N ILE A 53 16.18 -9.93 -1.27
CA ILE A 53 15.93 -10.97 -0.27
C ILE A 53 16.82 -10.73 0.96
N ILE A 54 18.12 -10.55 0.78
CA ILE A 54 19.07 -10.28 1.87
C ILE A 54 18.66 -9.02 2.65
N LYS A 55 18.39 -7.91 1.96
CA LYS A 55 17.95 -6.66 2.59
C LYS A 55 16.72 -6.87 3.47
N TYR A 56 15.71 -7.60 2.99
CA TYR A 56 14.47 -7.83 3.75
C TYR A 56 14.62 -8.89 4.83
N LEU A 57 15.50 -9.87 4.69
CA LEU A 57 15.82 -10.82 5.75
C LEU A 57 16.43 -10.13 6.97
N ILE A 58 17.27 -9.12 6.76
CA ILE A 58 17.87 -8.33 7.83
C ILE A 58 16.82 -7.47 8.54
N ILE A 59 15.97 -6.77 7.76
CA ILE A 59 15.04 -5.77 8.31
C ILE A 59 13.76 -6.41 8.85
N LYS A 60 13.29 -7.51 8.24
CA LYS A 60 11.99 -8.16 8.48
C LYS A 60 12.09 -9.69 8.43
N PRO A 61 12.91 -10.35 9.27
CA PRO A 61 13.09 -11.80 9.21
C PRO A 61 11.78 -12.59 9.41
N ARG A 62 10.85 -12.07 10.24
CA ARG A 62 9.61 -12.76 10.58
C ARG A 62 8.67 -13.00 9.39
N SER A 63 8.68 -12.15 8.36
CA SER A 63 7.80 -12.35 7.20
C SER A 63 8.16 -13.60 6.40
N PHE A 64 9.43 -14.02 6.46
CA PHE A 64 9.93 -15.23 5.78
C PHE A 64 9.78 -16.50 6.63
N MET A 65 9.49 -16.36 7.92
CA MET A 65 9.26 -17.48 8.84
C MET A 65 7.77 -17.90 8.89
N ALA A 66 6.93 -17.28 8.07
CA ALA A 66 5.54 -17.68 7.92
C ALA A 66 5.44 -19.13 7.41
N ASP A 67 4.31 -19.77 7.72
CA ASP A 67 3.96 -21.07 7.16
C ASP A 67 4.08 -21.08 5.62
N ALA A 68 4.76 -22.09 5.07
CA ALA A 68 5.08 -22.17 3.64
C ALA A 68 3.84 -22.20 2.74
N ASP A 69 2.77 -22.89 3.14
CA ASP A 69 1.55 -22.96 2.34
C ASP A 69 0.84 -21.61 2.31
N LYS A 70 0.76 -20.94 3.47
CA LYS A 70 0.25 -19.56 3.54
C LYS A 70 1.13 -18.62 2.71
N PHE A 71 2.45 -18.74 2.81
CA PHE A 71 3.40 -17.88 2.10
C PHE A 71 3.28 -18.05 0.58
N ASN A 72 3.20 -19.29 0.09
CA ASN A 72 3.00 -19.58 -1.33
C ASN A 72 1.66 -19.02 -1.84
N LYS A 73 0.57 -19.18 -1.09
CA LYS A 73 -0.73 -18.58 -1.43
C LYS A 73 -0.66 -17.06 -1.55
N ILE A 74 0.15 -16.40 -0.70
CA ILE A 74 0.39 -14.96 -0.78
C ILE A 74 1.17 -14.60 -2.05
N VAL A 75 2.24 -15.33 -2.36
CA VAL A 75 3.06 -15.13 -3.57
C VAL A 75 2.19 -15.23 -4.83
N GLU A 76 1.41 -16.30 -4.95
CA GLU A 76 0.52 -16.51 -6.10
C GLU A 76 -0.58 -15.44 -6.19
N LYS A 77 -1.18 -15.05 -5.06
CA LYS A 77 -2.15 -13.93 -5.00
C LYS A 77 -1.55 -12.63 -5.53
N LEU A 78 -0.32 -12.30 -5.13
CA LEU A 78 0.35 -11.06 -5.54
C LEU A 78 0.76 -11.09 -7.02
N LYS A 79 1.19 -12.25 -7.55
CA LYS A 79 1.43 -12.44 -8.98
C LYS A 79 0.13 -12.24 -9.78
N GLY A 80 -0.99 -12.80 -9.33
CA GLY A 80 -2.30 -12.57 -9.93
C GLY A 80 -2.75 -11.10 -9.90
N MET A 81 -2.28 -10.31 -8.93
CA MET A 81 -2.51 -8.85 -8.86
C MET A 81 -1.55 -8.04 -9.75
N GLY A 82 -0.66 -8.70 -10.49
CA GLY A 82 0.31 -8.09 -11.40
C GLY A 82 1.49 -7.43 -10.69
N PHE A 83 1.88 -7.90 -9.50
CA PHE A 83 3.15 -7.47 -8.92
C PHE A 83 4.33 -8.07 -9.69
N ASP A 84 5.36 -7.25 -9.89
CA ASP A 84 6.63 -7.67 -10.48
C ASP A 84 7.58 -8.20 -9.39
N PRO A 85 8.00 -9.48 -9.43
CA PRO A 85 8.99 -10.05 -8.50
C PRO A 85 10.33 -9.31 -8.50
N LEU A 86 10.66 -8.58 -9.57
CA LEU A 86 11.88 -7.76 -9.70
C LEU A 86 11.75 -6.39 -9.03
N ALA A 87 10.58 -6.01 -8.55
CA ALA A 87 10.36 -4.75 -7.83
C ALA A 87 10.36 -4.98 -6.31
N THR A 88 10.96 -4.04 -5.55
CA THR A 88 10.97 -4.13 -4.08
C THR A 88 9.56 -4.07 -3.47
N THR A 89 8.59 -3.53 -4.20
CA THR A 89 7.17 -3.49 -3.78
C THR A 89 6.59 -4.89 -3.62
N PHE A 90 7.10 -5.90 -4.32
CA PHE A 90 6.67 -7.29 -4.13
C PHE A 90 6.99 -7.82 -2.73
N LEU A 91 8.24 -7.68 -2.26
CA LEU A 91 8.62 -8.08 -0.90
C LEU A 91 7.90 -7.24 0.18
N GLN A 92 7.65 -5.97 -0.09
CA GLN A 92 6.82 -5.14 0.79
C GLN A 92 5.41 -5.72 0.90
N ALA A 93 4.77 -6.07 -0.21
CA ALA A 93 3.42 -6.63 -0.21
C ALA A 93 3.35 -8.00 0.48
N ILE A 94 4.35 -8.86 0.27
CA ILE A 94 4.47 -10.13 1.01
C ILE A 94 4.56 -9.86 2.51
N GLU A 95 5.44 -8.95 2.94
CA GLU A 95 5.55 -8.59 4.36
C GLU A 95 4.24 -8.02 4.91
N ARG A 96 3.49 -7.25 4.13
CA ARG A 96 2.15 -6.79 4.55
C ARG A 96 1.18 -7.96 4.72
N LEU A 97 1.01 -8.80 3.72
CA LEU A 97 0.02 -9.88 3.75
C LEU A 97 0.35 -10.99 4.74
N THR A 98 1.64 -11.23 5.01
CA THR A 98 2.06 -12.20 6.04
C THR A 98 1.73 -11.72 7.45
N SER A 99 1.77 -10.40 7.68
CA SER A 99 1.53 -9.79 9.00
C SER A 99 0.07 -9.68 9.43
N MET A 100 -0.88 -9.98 8.54
CA MET A 100 -2.31 -9.88 8.82
C MET A 100 -3.08 -11.17 8.47
N THR A 101 -4.31 -11.25 8.98
CA THR A 101 -5.26 -12.30 8.59
C THR A 101 -5.99 -11.89 7.32
N GLU A 102 -6.48 -12.86 6.56
CA GLU A 102 -7.30 -12.59 5.36
C GLU A 102 -8.57 -11.81 5.72
N ALA A 103 -9.15 -12.05 6.89
CA ALA A 103 -10.30 -11.28 7.39
C ALA A 103 -9.95 -9.80 7.63
N THR A 104 -8.80 -9.51 8.26
CA THR A 104 -8.32 -8.13 8.45
C THR A 104 -8.02 -7.46 7.10
N TRP A 105 -7.42 -8.19 6.16
CA TRP A 105 -7.17 -7.71 4.80
C TRP A 105 -8.48 -7.30 4.11
N ARG A 106 -9.48 -8.18 4.12
CA ARG A 106 -10.80 -7.92 3.51
C ARG A 106 -11.50 -6.71 4.12
N LYS A 107 -11.55 -6.61 5.46
CA LYS A 107 -12.12 -5.43 6.13
C LYS A 107 -11.48 -4.11 5.69
N LYS A 108 -10.16 -4.10 5.53
CA LYS A 108 -9.43 -2.92 5.01
C LYS A 108 -9.77 -2.63 3.55
N MET A 109 -9.83 -3.65 2.69
CA MET A 109 -10.25 -3.46 1.29
C MET A 109 -11.67 -2.90 1.20
N ASP A 110 -12.58 -3.37 2.05
CA ASP A 110 -13.97 -2.93 2.05
C ASP A 110 -14.11 -1.44 2.43
N VAL A 111 -13.18 -0.88 3.22
CA VAL A 111 -13.14 0.57 3.49
C VAL A 111 -12.98 1.35 2.18
N TYR A 112 -12.05 0.93 1.30
CA TYR A 112 -11.84 1.58 0.01
C TYR A 112 -13.04 1.39 -0.92
N LYS A 113 -13.60 0.18 -0.99
CA LYS A 113 -14.76 -0.12 -1.83
C LYS A 113 -15.99 0.72 -1.47
N ARG A 114 -16.25 0.93 -0.18
CA ARG A 114 -17.32 1.82 0.31
C ARG A 114 -17.15 3.29 -0.09
N ARG A 115 -15.98 3.67 -0.59
CA ARG A 115 -15.67 5.01 -1.13
C ARG A 115 -15.64 5.02 -2.67
N SER A 116 -16.38 4.11 -3.29
CA SER A 116 -16.52 4.01 -4.76
C SER A 116 -15.21 3.67 -5.49
N TRP A 117 -14.18 3.17 -4.79
CA TRP A 117 -13.00 2.64 -5.45
C TRP A 117 -13.30 1.28 -6.08
N SER A 118 -13.04 1.16 -7.39
CA SER A 118 -13.03 -0.13 -8.06
C SER A 118 -11.90 -1.01 -7.51
N GLU A 119 -12.06 -2.33 -7.63
CA GLU A 119 -11.00 -3.29 -7.30
C GLU A 119 -9.71 -3.00 -8.06
N ASP A 120 -9.80 -2.56 -9.32
CA ASP A 120 -8.64 -2.25 -10.15
C ASP A 120 -7.85 -1.03 -9.64
N HIS A 121 -8.55 0.03 -9.21
CA HIS A 121 -7.92 1.20 -8.59
C HIS A 121 -7.25 0.82 -7.28
N LEU A 122 -7.90 -0.01 -6.47
CA LEU A 122 -7.36 -0.51 -5.21
C LEU A 122 -6.11 -1.35 -5.44
N HIS A 123 -6.16 -2.33 -6.35
CA HIS A 123 -5.02 -3.16 -6.71
C HIS A 123 -3.87 -2.30 -7.26
N THR A 124 -4.17 -1.29 -8.07
CA THR A 124 -3.17 -0.36 -8.59
C THR A 124 -2.51 0.44 -7.46
N ALA A 125 -3.29 0.98 -6.53
CA ALA A 125 -2.75 1.69 -5.37
C ALA A 125 -1.93 0.78 -4.46
N PHE A 126 -2.40 -0.44 -4.19
CA PHE A 126 -1.68 -1.42 -3.39
C PHE A 126 -0.37 -1.85 -4.06
N ARG A 127 -0.35 -2.01 -5.38
CA ARG A 127 0.85 -2.34 -6.16
C ARG A 127 1.89 -1.23 -6.11
N LYS A 128 1.44 0.03 -6.24
CA LYS A 128 2.30 1.21 -6.13
C LYS A 128 2.79 1.45 -4.70
N CYS A 129 1.96 1.15 -3.70
CA CYS A 129 2.23 1.49 -2.31
C CYS A 129 1.60 0.47 -1.34
N PRO A 130 2.25 -0.69 -1.10
CA PRO A 130 1.71 -1.70 -0.18
C PRO A 130 1.49 -1.18 1.25
N SER A 131 2.19 -0.10 1.64
CA SER A 131 2.01 0.57 2.93
C SER A 131 0.65 1.19 3.16
N CYS A 132 -0.18 1.44 2.12
CA CYS A 132 -1.55 1.94 2.30
C CYS A 132 -2.40 1.00 3.19
N MET A 133 -2.03 -0.29 3.26
CA MET A 133 -2.72 -1.31 4.06
C MET A 133 -2.15 -1.49 5.48
N LYS A 134 -1.08 -0.76 5.83
CA LYS A 134 -0.48 -0.80 7.18
C LYS A 134 -1.34 -0.06 8.21
N ALA A 135 -2.04 0.99 7.79
CA ALA A 135 -2.81 1.87 8.66
C ALA A 135 -4.06 1.16 9.22
N SER A 136 -4.59 1.66 10.36
CA SER A 136 -5.87 1.20 10.88
C SER A 136 -7.01 1.60 9.94
N GLU A 137 -8.15 0.90 10.02
CA GLU A 137 -9.35 1.26 9.23
C GLU A 137 -9.74 2.72 9.46
N LYS A 138 -9.76 3.18 10.72
CA LYS A 138 -10.01 4.58 11.09
C LYS A 138 -9.06 5.55 10.40
N LYS A 139 -7.77 5.24 10.32
CA LYS A 139 -6.78 6.12 9.67
C LYS A 139 -6.93 6.09 8.15
N ILE A 140 -7.24 4.94 7.55
CA ILE A 140 -7.54 4.83 6.13
C ILE A 140 -8.74 5.71 5.80
N THR A 141 -9.86 5.57 6.52
CA THR A 141 -11.06 6.39 6.33
C THR A 141 -10.76 7.88 6.42
N ALA A 142 -10.03 8.32 7.46
CA ALA A 142 -9.70 9.74 7.62
C ALA A 142 -8.82 10.29 6.48
N VAL A 143 -7.92 9.48 5.92
CA VAL A 143 -7.11 9.87 4.75
C VAL A 143 -7.99 9.93 3.50
N MET A 144 -8.91 8.97 3.31
CA MET A 144 -9.85 8.99 2.19
C MET A 144 -10.75 10.23 2.22
N ASP A 145 -11.36 10.54 3.37
CA ASP A 145 -12.22 11.71 3.55
C ASP A 145 -11.43 13.03 3.29
N PHE A 146 -10.13 13.05 3.65
CA PHE A 146 -9.26 14.17 3.32
C PHE A 146 -8.98 14.27 1.81
N LEU A 147 -8.72 13.14 1.14
CA LEU A 147 -8.44 13.09 -0.29
C LEU A 147 -9.66 13.51 -1.13
N GLU A 148 -10.85 13.03 -0.78
CA GLU A 148 -12.12 13.41 -1.41
C GLU A 148 -12.37 14.91 -1.37
N ARG A 149 -11.94 15.58 -0.29
CA ARG A 149 -12.07 17.04 -0.17
C ARG A 149 -10.95 17.80 -0.87
N ILE A 150 -9.71 17.33 -0.82
CA ILE A 150 -8.57 18.08 -1.36
C ILE A 150 -8.44 17.96 -2.87
N ILE A 151 -8.76 16.80 -3.47
CA ILE A 151 -8.56 16.55 -4.91
C ILE A 151 -9.35 17.55 -5.77
N PRO A 152 -10.66 17.75 -5.57
CA PRO A 152 -11.42 18.73 -6.35
C PRO A 152 -10.91 20.16 -6.15
N ARG A 153 -10.49 20.51 -4.93
CA ARG A 153 -9.92 21.82 -4.62
C ARG A 153 -8.59 22.05 -5.36
N CYS A 154 -7.73 21.05 -5.41
CA CYS A 154 -6.49 21.11 -6.20
C CYS A 154 -6.76 21.32 -7.69
N SER A 155 -7.82 20.72 -8.23
CA SER A 155 -8.21 20.92 -9.63
C SER A 155 -8.58 22.39 -9.90
N VAL A 156 -9.37 23.01 -9.03
CA VAL A 156 -9.71 24.44 -9.14
C VAL A 156 -8.44 25.30 -9.06
N ILE A 157 -7.58 25.08 -8.06
CA ILE A 157 -6.33 25.83 -7.92
C ILE A 157 -5.45 25.69 -9.18
N ARG A 158 -5.34 24.47 -9.74
CA ARG A 158 -4.60 24.24 -10.99
C ARG A 158 -5.17 25.02 -12.17
N ILE A 159 -6.49 25.14 -12.29
CA ILE A 159 -7.16 25.91 -13.35
C ILE A 159 -6.89 27.42 -13.18
N LEU A 160 -6.96 27.94 -11.95
CA LEU A 160 -6.69 29.36 -11.70
C LEU A 160 -5.22 29.73 -11.95
N VAL A 161 -4.29 28.86 -11.55
CA VAL A 161 -2.85 29.02 -11.82
C VAL A 161 -2.58 29.00 -13.32
N SER A 162 -3.17 28.06 -14.08
CA SER A 162 -2.93 27.97 -15.53
C SER A 162 -3.51 29.16 -16.31
N LYS A 163 -4.52 29.84 -15.76
CA LYS A 163 -5.08 31.09 -16.28
C LYS A 163 -4.30 32.34 -15.83
N GLY A 164 -3.30 32.20 -14.95
CA GLY A 164 -2.55 33.33 -14.38
C GLY A 164 -3.37 34.18 -13.40
N LEU A 165 -4.47 33.66 -12.86
CA LEU A 165 -5.35 34.39 -11.93
C LEU A 165 -4.83 34.36 -10.49
N ILE A 166 -4.04 33.34 -10.14
CA ILE A 166 -3.38 33.20 -8.82
C ILE A 166 -1.98 32.63 -8.98
N GLU A 167 -1.13 32.84 -7.96
CA GLU A 167 0.20 32.23 -7.87
C GLU A 167 0.17 30.82 -7.23
N GLU A 168 1.07 29.94 -7.68
CA GLU A 168 1.22 28.57 -7.16
C GLU A 168 1.98 28.54 -5.82
N LYS A 169 1.36 29.08 -4.76
CA LYS A 169 1.97 29.15 -3.41
C LYS A 169 1.11 28.55 -2.30
N ILE A 170 0.01 27.88 -2.65
CA ILE A 170 -0.96 27.36 -1.67
C ILE A 170 -0.55 25.96 -1.24
N SER A 171 -0.31 25.77 0.06
CA SER A 171 -0.02 24.44 0.60
C SER A 171 -1.27 23.54 0.62
N LEU A 172 -1.09 22.25 0.33
CA LEU A 172 -2.17 21.24 0.36
C LEU A 172 -2.80 21.12 1.76
N VAL A 173 -2.01 21.30 2.82
CA VAL A 173 -2.50 21.26 4.19
C VAL A 173 -3.44 22.43 4.44
N SER A 174 -3.03 23.66 4.07
CA SER A 174 -3.84 24.86 4.22
C SER A 174 -5.14 24.74 3.42
N LEU A 175 -5.05 24.29 2.17
CA LEU A 175 -6.20 24.08 1.29
C LEU A 175 -7.16 23.04 1.86
N GLY A 176 -6.61 22.00 2.47
CA GLY A 176 -7.34 20.95 3.17
C GLY A 176 -7.85 21.36 4.55
N SER A 177 -7.57 22.55 5.06
CA SER A 177 -8.15 23.04 6.31
C SER A 177 -9.33 23.98 6.09
N LEU A 178 -9.54 24.45 4.85
CA LEU A 178 -10.64 25.36 4.54
C LEU A 178 -12.00 24.67 4.66
N THR A 179 -13.00 25.42 5.13
CA THR A 179 -14.41 25.04 4.96
C THR A 179 -14.79 25.18 3.49
N ASP A 180 -15.87 24.52 3.06
CA ASP A 180 -16.34 24.65 1.67
C ASP A 180 -16.71 26.10 1.35
N LYS A 181 -17.37 26.79 2.29
CA LYS A 181 -17.67 28.22 2.18
C LYS A 181 -16.40 29.06 2.00
N SER A 182 -15.43 28.91 2.90
CA SER A 182 -14.18 29.68 2.83
C SER A 182 -13.36 29.38 1.57
N PHE A 183 -13.44 28.14 1.07
CA PHE A 183 -12.80 27.77 -0.20
C PHE A 183 -13.50 28.45 -1.38
N SER A 184 -14.84 28.38 -1.46
CA SER A 184 -15.61 28.99 -2.53
C SER A 184 -15.49 30.52 -2.56
N ASP A 185 -15.63 31.17 -1.41
CA ASP A 185 -15.54 32.63 -1.29
C ASP A 185 -14.16 33.15 -1.75
N LYS A 186 -13.10 32.33 -1.57
CA LYS A 186 -11.73 32.72 -1.89
C LYS A 186 -11.28 32.32 -3.30
N PHE A 187 -11.75 31.18 -3.82
CA PHE A 187 -11.19 30.57 -5.03
C PHE A 187 -12.21 30.23 -6.11
N VAL A 188 -13.51 30.40 -5.86
CA VAL A 188 -14.55 30.11 -6.87
C VAL A 188 -15.29 31.39 -7.23
N THR A 189 -15.98 32.00 -6.26
CA THR A 189 -16.81 33.19 -6.48
C THR A 189 -16.07 34.36 -7.14
N PRO A 190 -14.82 34.70 -6.75
CA PRO A 190 -14.12 35.83 -7.36
C PRO A 190 -13.76 35.64 -8.83
N TYR A 191 -13.76 34.39 -9.33
CA TYR A 191 -13.26 34.04 -10.67
C TYR A 191 -14.33 33.46 -11.59
N GLU A 192 -15.61 33.64 -11.23
CA GLU A 192 -16.75 33.03 -11.93
C GLU A 192 -16.83 33.48 -13.40
N GLN A 193 -16.51 34.76 -13.66
CA GLN A 193 -16.55 35.34 -15.00
C GLN A 193 -15.28 35.04 -15.82
N GLU A 194 -14.09 35.03 -15.20
CA GLU A 194 -12.84 34.72 -15.92
C GLU A 194 -12.61 33.21 -16.12
N ALA A 195 -13.26 32.38 -15.32
CA ALA A 195 -13.22 30.93 -15.44
C ALA A 195 -14.62 30.28 -15.41
N PRO A 196 -15.48 30.52 -16.42
CA PRO A 196 -16.82 29.92 -16.48
C PRO A 196 -16.81 28.39 -16.53
N ALA A 197 -15.67 27.79 -16.92
CA ALA A 197 -15.43 26.35 -16.86
C ALA A 197 -15.53 25.78 -15.43
N LEU A 198 -15.29 26.58 -14.39
CA LEU A 198 -15.51 26.18 -12.99
C LEU A 198 -16.99 25.93 -12.68
N MET A 199 -17.90 26.61 -13.39
CA MET A 199 -19.35 26.50 -13.22
C MET A 199 -20.02 25.55 -14.23
N LYS A 200 -19.38 25.31 -15.39
CA LYS A 200 -19.90 24.44 -16.46
C LYS A 200 -19.50 22.97 -16.34
N GLU A 201 -18.67 22.63 -15.36
CA GLU A 201 -18.32 21.24 -15.04
C GLU A 201 -18.77 20.76 -13.64
N PRO A 202 -20.05 20.94 -13.23
CA PRO A 202 -20.59 20.20 -12.10
C PRO A 202 -20.51 18.69 -12.35
N SER A 203 -20.61 18.27 -13.61
CA SER A 203 -20.49 16.89 -14.06
C SER A 203 -19.12 16.27 -13.75
N GLN A 204 -18.00 16.96 -13.95
CA GLN A 204 -16.69 16.46 -13.52
C GLN A 204 -16.49 16.54 -12.01
N PHE A 205 -17.08 17.53 -11.34
CA PHE A 205 -17.03 17.63 -9.88
C PHE A 205 -17.82 16.48 -9.21
N GLU A 206 -18.99 16.13 -9.74
CA GLU A 206 -19.81 14.98 -9.30
C GLU A 206 -19.28 13.62 -9.79
N ALA A 207 -18.71 13.56 -11.00
CA ALA A 207 -18.08 12.34 -11.53
C ALA A 207 -16.76 12.00 -10.82
N LEU A 208 -16.03 13.00 -10.31
CA LEU A 208 -14.87 12.80 -9.44
C LEU A 208 -15.26 12.49 -7.98
N LEU A 209 -16.47 12.88 -7.55
CA LEU A 209 -16.95 12.69 -6.18
C LEU A 209 -17.83 11.46 -5.96
N GLY A 210 -18.02 10.61 -6.98
CA GLY A 210 -18.67 9.31 -6.80
C GLY A 210 -19.96 9.40 -5.99
N SER A 211 -20.97 10.10 -6.51
CA SER A 211 -22.35 10.09 -6.03
C SER A 211 -22.54 10.33 -4.52
N GLN A 212 -22.62 11.60 -4.11
CA GLN A 212 -23.40 11.96 -2.92
C GLN A 212 -24.87 12.16 -3.33
N SER A 213 -25.66 11.10 -3.28
CA SER A 213 -27.10 11.22 -3.06
C SER A 213 -27.67 9.95 -2.43
N ARG A 214 -27.54 9.86 -1.10
CA ARG A 214 -28.55 9.32 -0.17
C ARG A 214 -28.02 9.40 1.27
N ARG A 215 -28.21 10.56 1.88
CA ARG A 215 -28.47 10.65 3.33
C ARG A 215 -29.68 11.57 3.49
N THR A 216 -30.86 10.97 3.31
CA THR A 216 -32.11 11.48 3.85
C THR A 216 -32.87 10.30 4.45
N ALA A 217 -33.29 10.49 5.70
CA ALA A 217 -34.33 9.77 6.43
C ALA A 217 -34.11 8.28 6.75
N HIS A 218 -33.82 8.00 8.02
CA HIS A 218 -34.75 7.23 8.83
C HIS A 218 -34.73 7.81 10.25
N GLU A 219 -35.65 8.75 10.49
CA GLU A 219 -36.39 8.79 11.73
C GLU A 219 -37.46 7.69 11.62
N ASP A 220 -37.47 6.82 12.62
CA ASP A 220 -38.57 6.06 13.25
C ASP A 220 -38.00 4.76 13.85
#